data_AF-A0ABD6HYE1-F1
#
_entry.id   AF-A0ABD6HYE1-F1
#
_cell.length_a   1.000
_cell.length_b   1.000
_cell.length_c   1.000
_cell.angle_alpha   90.00
_cell.angle_beta   90.00
_cell.angle_gamma   90.00
#
_symmetry.space_group_name_H-M   'P 1'
#
loop_
_entity.id
_entity.type
_entity.pdbx_description
1 polymer ?
#
loop_
_entity_poly.entity_id
_entity_poly.type
_entity_poly.pdbx_seq_one_letter_code
_entity_poly.pdbx_strand_id
1 'polypeptide(L)'
;MTRRERRAFNEYLIAEAKKTRSKQPAQHQRAEKSAQHLERLTDFAGSIGLVLTQLEAKKLAGGDELSLNGKRWRAGADGTIREAPASYAEKRSAIMNRVFELKKHRAQPKRIKNCN
;
A
#
# COMPACT_ATOMS: atom_id res chain seq x y z
N MET A 1 12.25 27.12 -34.38
CA MET A 1 12.21 27.56 -32.96
C MET A 1 13.12 28.76 -32.77
N THR A 2 12.53 29.91 -32.47
CA THR A 2 13.25 31.18 -32.26
C THR A 2 14.01 31.19 -30.93
N ARG A 3 14.98 32.10 -30.76
CA ARG A 3 15.74 32.24 -29.50
C ARG A 3 14.82 32.53 -28.30
N ARG A 4 13.70 33.22 -28.55
CA ARG A 4 12.69 33.57 -27.54
C ARG A 4 11.90 32.33 -27.10
N GLU A 5 11.47 31.49 -28.05
CA GLU A 5 10.78 30.23 -27.77
C GLU A 5 11.66 29.26 -26.98
N ARG A 6 12.96 29.14 -27.32
CA ARG A 6 13.90 28.29 -26.58
C ARG A 6 14.06 28.73 -25.12
N ARG A 7 14.10 30.03 -24.85
CA ARG A 7 14.17 30.57 -23.48
C ARG A 7 12.90 30.27 -22.70
N ALA A 8 11.72 30.52 -23.29
CA ALA A 8 10.44 30.24 -22.66
C ALA A 8 10.28 28.75 -22.31
N PHE A 9 10.71 27.86 -23.21
CA PHE A 9 10.67 26.42 -22.98
C PHE A 9 11.62 25.98 -21.85
N ASN A 10 12.84 26.51 -21.81
CA ASN A 10 13.78 26.19 -20.73
C ASN A 10 13.30 26.73 -19.37
N GLU A 11 12.69 27.91 -19.34
CA GLU A 11 12.08 28.47 -18.12
C GLU A 11 10.90 27.62 -17.65
N TYR A 12 10.07 27.12 -18.57
CA TYR A 12 9.00 26.18 -18.25
C TYR A 12 9.54 24.90 -17.61
N LEU A 13 10.58 24.28 -18.18
CA LEU A 13 11.21 23.08 -17.63
C LEU A 13 11.77 23.31 -16.23
N ILE A 14 12.41 24.45 -15.99
CA ILE A 14 12.94 24.82 -14.67
C ILE A 14 11.78 25.06 -13.68
N ALA A 15 10.68 25.67 -14.11
CA ALA A 15 9.51 25.90 -13.28
C ALA A 15 8.80 24.59 -12.91
N GLU A 16 8.67 23.65 -13.84
CA GLU A 16 8.14 22.31 -13.57
C GLU A 16 9.02 21.52 -12.61
N ALA A 17 10.34 21.53 -12.81
CA ALA A 17 11.30 20.86 -11.92
C ALA A 17 11.26 21.42 -10.49
N LYS A 18 10.99 22.71 -10.32
CA LYS A 18 10.82 23.34 -8.99
C LYS A 18 9.47 22.99 -8.35
N LYS A 19 8.38 22.89 -9.14
CA LYS A 19 7.06 22.47 -8.63
C LYS A 19 7.09 21.05 -8.05
N THR A 20 7.79 20.13 -8.71
CA THR A 20 7.89 18.73 -8.26
C THR A 20 8.78 18.55 -7.02
N ARG A 21 9.79 19.41 -6.81
CA ARG A 21 10.68 19.34 -5.64
C ARG A 21 10.01 19.73 -4.31
N SER A 22 8.92 20.50 -4.35
CA SER A 22 8.17 20.90 -3.15
C SER A 22 7.22 19.83 -2.61
N LYS A 23 6.89 18.81 -3.40
CA LYS A 23 6.24 17.59 -2.92
C LYS A 23 7.30 16.63 -2.40
N GLN A 24 8.00 17.01 -1.33
CA GLN A 24 8.46 15.96 -0.44
C GLN A 24 7.20 15.18 -0.03
N PRO A 25 7.17 13.83 -0.12
CA PRO A 25 6.10 13.10 0.52
C PRO A 25 6.10 13.60 1.96
N ALA A 26 4.96 14.14 2.42
CA ALA A 26 4.81 14.51 3.81
C ALA A 26 5.38 13.34 4.61
N GLN A 27 6.37 13.60 5.47
CA GLN A 27 6.80 12.63 6.46
C GLN A 27 5.52 12.29 7.20
N HIS A 28 4.90 11.15 6.84
CA HIS A 28 3.81 10.60 7.60
C HIS A 28 4.40 10.51 8.99
N GLN A 29 3.92 11.38 9.90
CA GLN A 29 4.25 11.29 11.31
C GLN A 29 3.89 9.85 11.66
N ARG A 30 4.91 9.01 11.79
CA ARG A 30 4.75 7.60 12.11
C ARG A 30 4.18 7.63 13.50
N ALA A 31 2.85 7.53 13.62
CA ALA A 31 2.24 7.18 14.87
C ALA A 31 2.92 5.88 15.28
N GLU A 32 3.71 5.94 16.36
CA GLU A 32 4.32 4.76 16.93
C GLU A 32 3.17 3.81 17.27
N LYS A 33 2.97 2.80 16.42
CA LYS A 33 1.95 1.79 16.69
C LYS A 33 2.36 1.06 17.96
N SER A 34 1.38 0.73 18.78
CA SER A 34 1.59 0.07 20.08
C SER A 34 2.45 -1.19 19.94
N ALA A 35 3.19 -1.54 21.00
CA ALA A 35 4.00 -2.76 21.04
C ALA A 35 3.21 -4.02 20.66
N GLN A 36 1.92 -4.09 21.03
CA GLN A 36 1.00 -5.17 20.63
C GLN A 36 0.83 -5.29 19.11
N HIS A 37 0.89 -4.20 18.35
CA HIS A 37 0.79 -4.26 16.90
C HIS A 37 2.04 -4.88 16.27
N LEU A 38 3.22 -4.60 16.83
CA LEU A 38 4.49 -5.19 16.37
C LEU A 38 4.54 -6.68 16.66
N GLU A 39 4.09 -7.10 17.84
CA GLU A 39 4.01 -8.50 18.23
C GLU A 39 3.10 -9.29 17.28
N ARG A 40 1.86 -8.82 17.07
CA ARG A 40 0.92 -9.45 16.11
C ARG A 40 1.48 -9.54 14.70
N LEU A 41 2.20 -8.51 14.25
CA LEU A 41 2.78 -8.47 12.91
C LEU A 41 3.92 -9.49 12.78
N THR A 42 4.73 -9.63 13.82
CA THR A 42 5.83 -10.60 13.87
C THR A 42 5.29 -12.03 13.98
N ASP A 43 4.28 -12.27 14.82
CA ASP A 43 3.61 -13.56 14.94
C ASP A 43 2.95 -13.98 13.62
N PHE A 44 2.25 -13.04 12.98
CA PHE A 44 1.64 -13.29 11.68
C PHE A 44 2.70 -13.60 10.62
N ALA A 45 3.81 -12.85 10.58
CA ALA A 45 4.93 -13.13 9.68
C ALA A 45 5.45 -14.56 9.88
N GLY A 46 5.68 -14.94 11.13
CA GLY A 46 6.12 -16.30 11.49
C GLY A 46 5.14 -17.37 11.01
N SER A 47 3.83 -17.14 11.15
CA SER A 47 2.79 -18.08 10.72
C SER A 47 2.78 -18.34 9.20
N ILE A 48 3.30 -17.41 8.40
CA ILE A 48 3.42 -17.54 6.94
C ILE A 48 4.86 -17.83 6.48
N GLY A 49 5.76 -18.16 7.42
CA GLY A 49 7.15 -18.51 7.12
C GLY A 49 8.07 -17.31 6.83
N LEU A 50 7.64 -16.09 7.16
CA LEU A 50 8.48 -14.89 7.09
C LEU A 50 9.14 -14.62 8.44
N VAL A 51 10.47 -14.56 8.44
CA VAL A 51 11.23 -14.13 9.60
C VAL A 51 11.55 -12.66 9.44
N LEU A 52 10.98 -11.81 10.30
CA LEU A 52 11.23 -10.38 10.32
C LEU A 52 12.25 -10.03 11.39
N THR A 53 13.23 -9.20 11.03
CA THR A 53 14.03 -8.49 12.02
C THR A 53 13.18 -7.42 12.71
N GLN A 54 13.60 -7.01 13.91
CA GLN A 54 12.91 -5.97 14.67
C GLN A 54 12.80 -4.65 13.89
N LEU A 55 13.79 -4.33 13.06
CA LEU A 55 13.81 -3.15 12.22
C LEU A 55 12.82 -3.25 11.05
N GLU A 56 12.68 -4.43 10.43
CA GLU A 56 11.70 -4.68 9.38
C GLU A 56 10.27 -4.65 9.92
N ALA A 57 10.03 -5.25 11.08
CA ALA A 57 8.74 -5.17 11.76
C ALA A 57 8.34 -3.71 12.05
N LYS A 58 9.28 -2.88 12.52
CA LYS A 58 9.06 -1.44 12.73
C LYS A 58 8.76 -0.68 11.44
N LYS A 59 9.47 -0.98 10.34
CA LYS A 59 9.19 -0.38 9.03
C LYS A 59 7.81 -0.75 8.51
N LEU A 60 7.45 -2.03 8.55
CA LEU A 60 6.13 -2.53 8.17
C LEU A 60 5.02 -1.90 9.02
N ALA A 61 5.19 -1.88 10.35
CA ALA A 61 4.25 -1.23 11.26
C ALA A 61 4.07 0.26 10.93
N GLY A 62 5.16 0.94 10.58
CA GLY A 62 5.19 2.33 10.11
C GLY A 62 4.56 2.58 8.74
N GLY A 63 4.09 1.53 8.06
CA GLY A 63 3.40 1.62 6.77
C GLY A 63 4.32 1.50 5.55
N ASP A 64 5.61 1.25 5.75
CA ASP A 64 6.55 1.00 4.65
C ASP A 64 6.20 -0.33 3.96
N GLU A 65 6.58 -0.41 2.69
CA GLU A 65 6.55 -1.66 1.94
C GLU A 65 7.95 -2.26 1.93
N LEU A 66 8.07 -3.56 2.23
CA LEU A 66 9.33 -4.27 2.27
C LEU A 66 9.39 -5.35 1.20
N SER A 67 10.54 -5.47 0.56
CA SER A 67 10.82 -6.59 -0.35
C SER A 67 11.47 -7.72 0.44
N LEU A 68 10.75 -8.83 0.64
CA LEU A 68 11.20 -10.02 1.37
C LEU A 68 10.90 -11.26 0.52
N ASN A 69 11.88 -12.17 0.40
CA ASN A 69 11.77 -13.41 -0.40
C ASN A 69 11.29 -13.17 -1.85
N GLY A 70 11.78 -12.10 -2.49
CA GLY A 70 11.41 -11.75 -3.86
C GLY A 70 10.01 -11.16 -4.03
N LYS A 71 9.25 -10.99 -2.94
CA LYS A 71 7.91 -10.41 -2.92
C LYS A 71 7.87 -9.12 -2.14
N ARG A 72 6.92 -8.25 -2.48
CA ARG A 72 6.69 -7.00 -1.74
C ARG A 72 5.61 -7.23 -0.71
N TRP A 73 5.81 -6.73 0.50
CA TRP A 73 4.92 -6.94 1.63
C TRP A 73 4.55 -5.61 2.27
N ARG A 74 3.32 -5.55 2.77
CA ARG A 74 2.76 -4.37 3.45
C ARG A 74 1.96 -4.79 4.68
N ALA A 75 2.06 -4.02 5.75
CA ALA A 75 1.22 -4.19 6.92
C ALA A 75 -0.21 -3.70 6.67
N GLY A 76 -1.19 -4.50 7.10
CA GLY A 76 -2.58 -4.09 7.25
C GLY A 76 -2.81 -3.32 8.55
N ALA A 77 -3.99 -2.71 8.68
CA ALA A 77 -4.40 -2.02 9.91
C ALA A 77 -4.53 -2.99 11.10
N ASP A 78 -4.91 -4.23 10.83
CA ASP A 78 -5.24 -5.24 11.85
C ASP A 78 -4.00 -5.99 12.38
N GLY A 79 -2.79 -5.66 11.91
CA GLY A 79 -1.55 -6.37 12.25
C GLY A 79 -1.21 -7.53 11.31
N THR A 80 -2.05 -7.82 10.31
CA THR A 80 -1.74 -8.81 9.26
C THR A 80 -0.73 -8.27 8.25
N ILE A 81 0.03 -9.14 7.59
CA ILE A 81 0.89 -8.78 6.45
C ILE A 81 0.25 -9.27 5.15
N ARG A 82 0.28 -8.45 4.09
CA ARG A 82 -0.26 -8.80 2.77
C ARG A 82 0.76 -8.50 1.69
N GLU A 83 0.72 -9.28 0.62
CA GLU A 83 1.53 -9.03 -0.57
C GLU A 83 1.08 -7.69 -1.19
N ALA A 84 2.03 -6.78 -1.39
CA ALA A 84 1.81 -5.50 -2.04
C ALA A 84 1.77 -5.72 -3.55
N PRO A 85 0.81 -5.11 -4.27
CA PRO A 85 0.71 -5.27 -5.72
C PRO A 85 1.99 -4.77 -6.41
N ALA A 86 2.47 -5.53 -7.38
CA ALA A 86 3.66 -5.20 -8.14
C ALA A 86 3.42 -4.03 -9.10
N SER A 87 2.19 -3.86 -9.60
CA SER A 87 1.84 -2.79 -10.55
C SER A 87 0.52 -2.08 -10.27
N TYR A 88 0.34 -0.89 -10.85
CA TYR A 88 -0.93 -0.17 -10.82
C TYR A 88 -2.08 -0.97 -11.48
N ALA A 89 -1.77 -1.73 -12.54
CA ALA A 89 -2.73 -2.60 -13.20
C ALA A 89 -3.23 -3.71 -12.26
N GLU A 90 -2.31 -4.35 -11.52
CA GLU A 90 -2.67 -5.33 -10.49
C GLU A 90 -3.50 -4.70 -9.37
N LYS A 91 -3.14 -3.49 -8.94
CA LYS A 91 -3.94 -2.75 -7.94
C LYS A 91 -5.37 -2.51 -8.43
N ARG A 92 -5.56 -2.08 -9.68
CA ARG A 92 -6.90 -1.91 -10.27
C ARG A 92 -7.64 -3.24 -10.37
N SER A 93 -6.98 -4.30 -10.83
CA SER A 93 -7.56 -5.64 -10.94
C SER A 93 -8.05 -6.16 -9.58
N ALA A 94 -7.23 -6.06 -8.54
CA ALA A 94 -7.59 -6.46 -7.19
C ALA A 94 -8.82 -5.70 -6.65
N ILE A 95 -8.92 -4.40 -6.91
CA ILE A 95 -10.09 -3.60 -6.52
C ILE A 95 -11.32 -4.06 -7.28
N MET A 96 -11.23 -4.24 -8.60
CA MET A 96 -12.37 -4.65 -9.43
C MET A 96 -12.87 -6.05 -9.04
N ASN A 97 -11.97 -6.99 -8.77
CA ASN A 97 -12.32 -8.33 -8.28
C ASN A 97 -13.06 -8.24 -6.94
N ARG A 98 -12.59 -7.38 -6.02
CA ARG A 98 -13.26 -7.18 -4.74
C ARG A 98 -14.65 -6.58 -4.89
N VAL A 99 -14.83 -5.59 -5.78
CA VAL A 99 -16.15 -5.02 -6.10
C VAL A 99 -17.08 -6.08 -6.67
N PHE A 100 -16.56 -6.93 -7.55
CA PHE A 100 -17.32 -8.02 -8.15
C PHE A 100 -17.79 -9.03 -7.10
N GLU A 101 -16.91 -9.51 -6.22
CA GLU A 101 -17.28 -10.42 -5.13
C GLU A 101 -18.31 -9.81 -4.19
N LEU A 102 -18.15 -8.54 -3.80
CA LEU A 102 -19.14 -7.84 -2.98
C LEU A 102 -20.51 -7.76 -3.66
N LYS A 103 -20.55 -7.56 -4.98
CA LYS A 103 -21.79 -7.58 -5.75
C LYS A 103 -22.42 -8.98 -5.75
N LYS A 104 -21.62 -10.03 -5.94
CA LYS A 104 -22.07 -11.43 -5.90
C LYS A 104 -22.65 -11.80 -4.54
N HIS A 105 -22.00 -11.39 -3.44
CA HIS A 105 -22.52 -11.62 -2.09
C HIS A 105 -23.83 -10.90 -1.80
N ARG A 106 -24.01 -9.66 -2.30
CA ARG A 106 -25.28 -8.93 -2.17
C ARG A 106 -26.42 -9.53 -2.99
N ALA A 107 -26.10 -10.19 -4.09
CA ALA A 107 -27.09 -10.82 -4.97
C ALA A 107 -27.57 -12.20 -4.48
N GLN A 108 -26.97 -12.76 -3.43
CA GLN A 108 -27.41 -14.02 -2.83
C GLN A 108 -28.61 -13.74 -1.90
N PRO A 109 -29.83 -14.21 -2.21
CA PRO A 109 -30.94 -14.11 -1.28
C PRO A 109 -30.57 -14.90 -0.02
N LYS A 110 -30.69 -14.26 1.15
CA LYS A 110 -30.54 -14.95 2.43
C LYS A 110 -31.60 -16.06 2.46
N ARG A 111 -31.19 -17.31 2.23
CA ARG A 111 -32.03 -18.47 2.52
C ARG A 111 -32.23 -18.49 4.03
N ILE A 112 -33.32 -17.91 4.49
CA ILE A 112 -33.83 -18.12 5.85
C ILE A 112 -34.18 -19.60 5.90
N LYS A 113 -33.33 -20.39 6.56
CA LYS A 113 -33.69 -21.76 6.92
C LYS A 113 -34.74 -21.64 8.01
N ASN A 114 -36.01 -21.78 7.63
CA ASN A 114 -37.07 -22.04 8.60
C ASN A 114 -36.78 -23.44 9.17
N CYS A 115 -36.36 -23.49 10.43
CA CYS A 115 -36.34 -24.73 11.20
C CYS A 115 -37.78 -24.98 11.65
N ASN A 116 -38.39 -26.07 11.16
CA ASN A 116 -39.56 -26.69 11.77
C ASN A 116 -39.08 -27.71 12.81
#